data_AF-A0A6I9TR73-F1
#
_entry.id   AF-A0A6I9TR73-F1
#
_cell.length_a   1.000
_cell.length_b   1.000
_cell.length_c   1.000
_cell.angle_alpha   90.00
_cell.angle_beta   90.00
_cell.angle_gamma   90.00
#
_symmetry.space_group_name_H-M   'P 1'
#
loop_
_entity.id
_entity.type
_entity.pdbx_description
1 polymer ?
#
loop_
_entity_poly.entity_id
_entity_poly.type
_entity_poly.pdbx_seq_one_letter_code
_entity_poly.pdbx_strand_id
1 'polypeptide(L)'
;MVLVLALGDLHIPHRAPDLPAKFKSMLVPGKIQHVICTGNLCTKEVHDYLKTVCPDLHITRGEYDEETRYPETKTLTIGQFKLGVCHGHQVIPWGDLDSLAMLQRQLDVDILVTGHTHQFTAYKHEAGVVINPGSATGAFSSITYDVNPSFVLMDIDGLRVVVYVYELIDGEVKVDKIDFKKTTTATA
;
A
#
# COMPACT_ATOMS: atom_id res chain seq x y z
N MET A 1 -10.05 1.03 -16.74
CA MET A 1 -8.69 0.59 -16.39
C MET A 1 -7.92 1.77 -15.81
N VAL A 2 -7.56 1.68 -14.52
CA VAL A 2 -6.78 2.68 -13.77
C VAL A 2 -5.74 1.92 -12.94
N LEU A 3 -4.46 2.21 -13.15
CA LEU A 3 -3.35 1.61 -12.41
C LEU A 3 -2.99 2.44 -11.17
N VAL A 4 -3.05 1.78 -10.02
CA VAL A 4 -2.76 2.36 -8.71
C VAL A 4 -1.60 1.61 -8.09
N LEU A 5 -0.51 2.32 -7.79
CA LEU A 5 0.63 1.77 -7.06
C LEU A 5 0.35 1.90 -5.56
N ALA A 6 0.52 0.82 -4.80
CA ALA A 6 0.51 0.82 -3.34
C ALA A 6 1.88 0.37 -2.83
N LEU A 7 2.51 1.20 -1.99
CA LEU A 7 3.81 0.93 -1.36
C LEU A 7 3.92 1.62 -0.01
N GLY A 8 4.99 1.38 0.72
CA GLY A 8 5.32 2.10 1.95
C GLY A 8 6.44 1.43 2.71
N ASP A 9 6.60 1.81 3.97
CA ASP A 9 7.61 1.26 4.88
C ASP A 9 9.02 1.26 4.24
N LEU A 10 9.37 2.38 3.59
CA LEU A 10 10.64 2.53 2.90
C LEU A 10 11.80 2.70 3.89
N HIS A 11 11.57 3.46 4.97
CA HIS A 11 12.54 3.76 6.00
C HIS A 11 13.90 4.25 5.47
N ILE A 12 13.89 5.10 4.45
CA ILE A 12 15.11 5.68 3.89
C ILE A 12 15.39 7.01 4.61
N PRO A 13 16.56 7.21 5.23
CA PRO A 13 17.77 6.37 5.19
C PRO A 13 17.94 5.42 6.40
N HIS A 14 17.01 5.42 7.35
CA HIS A 14 17.21 4.79 8.67
C HIS A 14 17.43 3.27 8.65
N ARG A 15 16.75 2.55 7.75
CA ARG A 15 16.80 1.07 7.66
C ARG A 15 17.18 0.56 6.28
N ALA A 16 17.01 1.38 5.25
CA ALA A 16 17.40 1.04 3.89
C ALA A 16 18.10 2.24 3.23
N PRO A 17 19.13 2.00 2.40
CA PRO A 17 19.78 3.08 1.66
C PRO A 17 18.92 3.57 0.50
N ASP A 18 18.15 2.67 -0.13
CA ASP A 18 17.42 2.95 -1.35
C ASP A 18 16.41 1.84 -1.71
N LEU A 19 15.52 2.10 -2.68
CA LEU A 19 14.70 1.07 -3.32
C LEU A 19 15.56 0.12 -4.16
N PRO A 20 15.21 -1.18 -4.23
CA PRO A 20 15.90 -2.13 -5.09
C PRO A 20 15.93 -1.68 -6.56
N ALA A 21 17.07 -1.85 -7.23
CA ALA A 21 17.26 -1.39 -8.61
C ALA A 21 16.23 -1.97 -9.60
N LYS A 22 15.85 -3.25 -9.41
CA LYS A 22 14.79 -3.89 -10.21
C LYS A 22 13.44 -3.18 -10.02
N PHE A 23 13.09 -2.74 -8.81
CA PHE A 23 11.84 -2.02 -8.58
C PHE A 23 11.88 -0.61 -9.19
N LYS A 24 12.98 0.12 -9.03
CA LYS A 24 13.14 1.45 -9.64
C LYS A 24 12.95 1.44 -11.16
N SER A 25 13.45 0.41 -11.85
CA SER A 25 13.28 0.30 -13.30
C SER A 25 11.83 0.00 -13.73
N MET A 26 11.01 -0.56 -12.83
CA MET A 26 9.57 -0.78 -13.07
C MET A 26 8.73 0.46 -12.75
N LEU A 27 9.13 1.27 -11.77
CA LEU A 27 8.44 2.49 -11.34
C LEU A 27 8.75 3.67 -12.27
N VAL A 28 8.38 3.52 -13.54
CA VAL A 28 8.60 4.54 -14.59
C VAL A 28 7.41 5.51 -14.66
N PRO A 29 7.66 6.83 -14.81
CA PRO A 29 6.61 7.82 -14.97
C PRO A 29 5.70 7.55 -16.19
N GLY A 30 4.44 7.98 -16.10
CA GLY A 30 3.47 7.95 -17.21
C GLY A 30 2.66 6.66 -17.37
N LYS A 31 2.96 5.61 -16.59
CA LYS A 31 2.15 4.38 -16.55
C LYS A 31 1.12 4.35 -15.41
N ILE A 32 1.48 4.92 -14.27
CA ILE A 32 0.74 4.85 -13.00
C ILE A 32 -0.07 6.13 -12.84
N GLN A 33 -1.38 6.00 -12.59
CA GLN A 33 -2.29 7.16 -12.45
C GLN A 33 -2.41 7.65 -11.01
N HIS A 34 -2.27 6.76 -10.04
CA HIS A 34 -2.30 7.10 -8.61
C HIS A 34 -1.23 6.34 -7.84
N VAL A 35 -0.61 6.99 -6.86
CA VAL A 35 0.28 6.34 -5.89
C VAL A 35 -0.31 6.48 -4.50
N ILE A 36 -0.47 5.35 -3.81
CA ILE A 36 -0.87 5.24 -2.43
C ILE A 36 0.35 4.80 -1.62
N CYS A 37 0.70 5.60 -0.63
CA CYS A 37 1.81 5.35 0.27
C CYS A 37 1.30 5.21 1.70
N THR A 38 1.54 4.06 2.34
CA THR A 38 1.12 3.81 3.74
C THR A 38 1.90 4.67 4.74
N GLY A 39 3.09 5.14 4.37
CA GLY A 39 3.93 6.03 5.18
C GLY A 39 5.33 5.48 5.36
N ASN A 40 6.05 6.00 6.36
CA ASN A 40 7.45 5.66 6.65
C ASN A 40 8.36 5.90 5.44
N LEU A 41 8.18 7.05 4.80
CA LEU A 41 9.14 7.59 3.83
C LEU A 41 10.36 8.18 4.54
N CYS A 42 10.13 8.75 5.72
CA CYS A 42 11.07 9.40 6.64
C CYS A 42 11.65 10.73 6.15
N THR A 43 11.84 10.91 4.84
CA THR A 43 12.52 12.09 4.29
C THR A 43 11.77 12.73 3.12
N LYS A 44 12.04 14.03 2.90
CA LYS A 44 11.41 14.79 1.81
C LYS A 44 11.91 14.32 0.43
N GLU A 45 13.17 13.90 0.34
CA GLU A 45 13.79 13.42 -0.90
C GLU A 45 13.03 12.22 -1.47
N VAL A 46 12.57 11.31 -0.61
CA VAL A 46 11.77 10.15 -1.00
C VAL A 46 10.37 10.56 -1.44
N HIS A 47 9.74 11.52 -0.76
CA HIS A 47 8.48 12.11 -1.22
C HIS A 47 8.63 12.74 -2.61
N ASP A 48 9.64 13.59 -2.80
CA ASP A 48 9.88 14.25 -4.08
C ASP A 48 10.14 13.21 -5.20
N TYR A 49 10.87 12.13 -4.91
CA TYR A 49 11.04 11.00 -5.83
C TYR A 49 9.68 10.37 -6.22
N LEU A 50 8.81 10.03 -5.26
CA LEU A 50 7.50 9.45 -5.56
C LEU A 50 6.62 10.40 -6.39
N LYS A 51 6.72 11.72 -6.18
CA LYS A 51 6.07 12.73 -7.02
C LYS A 51 6.55 12.73 -8.47
N THR A 52 7.81 12.36 -8.72
CA THR A 52 8.30 12.18 -10.10
C THR A 52 7.72 10.94 -10.77
N VAL A 53 7.45 9.86 -10.01
CA VAL A 53 6.81 8.64 -10.52
C VAL A 53 5.35 8.92 -10.88
N CYS A 54 4.61 9.59 -9.99
CA CYS A 54 3.23 10.01 -10.24
C CYS A 54 2.91 11.30 -9.47
N PRO A 55 2.45 12.37 -10.15
CA PRO A 55 2.04 13.59 -9.46
C PRO A 55 0.87 13.40 -8.50
N ASP A 56 -0.03 12.43 -8.76
CA ASP A 56 -1.16 12.13 -7.89
C ASP A 56 -0.78 11.12 -6.81
N LEU A 57 -0.19 11.66 -5.75
CA LEU A 57 0.39 10.93 -4.63
C LEU A 57 -0.43 11.14 -3.37
N HIS A 58 -0.82 10.04 -2.74
CA HIS A 58 -1.59 10.00 -1.51
C HIS A 58 -0.78 9.28 -0.43
N ILE A 59 -0.34 10.03 0.59
CA ILE A 59 0.48 9.50 1.69
C ILE A 59 -0.33 9.57 2.99
N THR A 60 -0.20 8.56 3.83
CA THR A 60 -0.53 8.62 5.26
C THR A 60 0.71 8.66 6.12
N ARG A 61 0.58 9.18 7.34
CA ARG A 61 1.70 9.35 8.26
C ARG A 61 2.12 8.02 8.90
N GLY A 62 3.36 7.64 8.66
CA GLY A 62 4.04 6.58 9.40
C GLY A 62 4.63 7.06 10.71
N GLU A 63 4.94 6.12 11.58
CA GLU A 63 5.46 6.39 12.92
C GLU A 63 6.87 7.03 12.90
N TYR A 64 7.62 6.85 11.80
CA TYR A 64 8.95 7.46 11.60
C TYR A 64 8.94 8.59 10.55
N ASP A 65 7.78 9.06 10.09
CA ASP A 65 7.73 10.22 9.21
C ASP A 65 7.93 11.51 10.00
N GLU A 66 8.96 12.28 9.63
CA GLU A 66 9.23 13.61 10.19
C GLU A 66 8.16 14.64 9.79
N GLU A 67 7.53 14.44 8.62
CA GLU A 67 6.50 15.32 8.09
C GLU A 67 5.18 15.14 8.85
N THR A 68 4.83 16.15 9.66
CA THR A 68 3.63 16.14 10.51
C THR A 68 2.35 16.51 9.77
N ARG A 69 2.44 17.03 8.54
CA ARG A 69 1.27 17.40 7.72
C ARG A 69 0.62 16.20 7.04
N TYR A 70 1.27 15.05 6.99
CA TYR A 70 0.63 13.84 6.46
C TYR A 70 -0.53 13.42 7.38
N PRO A 71 -1.68 13.07 6.81
CA PRO A 71 -2.82 12.64 7.61
C PRO A 71 -2.60 11.22 8.16
N GLU A 72 -3.14 10.92 9.33
CA GLU A 72 -3.11 9.56 9.92
C GLU A 72 -3.88 8.55 9.06
N THR A 73 -5.03 8.96 8.54
CA THR A 73 -5.85 8.18 7.62
C THR A 73 -6.27 9.02 6.43
N LYS A 74 -6.47 8.37 5.28
CA LYS A 74 -6.92 9.04 4.06
C LYS A 74 -7.90 8.16 3.31
N THR A 75 -9.00 8.76 2.85
CA THR A 75 -9.95 8.09 1.96
C THR A 75 -9.96 8.76 0.60
N LEU A 76 -10.15 7.96 -0.44
CA LEU A 76 -10.23 8.41 -1.83
C LEU A 76 -11.11 7.46 -2.64
N THR A 77 -11.67 7.93 -3.75
CA THR A 77 -12.46 7.10 -4.65
C THR A 77 -11.75 7.00 -5.99
N ILE A 78 -11.51 5.77 -6.44
CA ILE A 78 -10.91 5.47 -7.75
C ILE A 78 -11.86 4.53 -8.49
N GLY A 79 -12.47 5.04 -9.57
CA GLY A 79 -13.52 4.31 -10.27
C GLY A 79 -14.73 4.06 -9.36
N GLN A 80 -15.11 2.78 -9.20
CA GLN A 80 -16.23 2.36 -8.35
C GLN A 80 -15.81 1.90 -6.95
N PHE A 81 -14.53 2.06 -6.61
CA PHE A 81 -13.96 1.63 -5.34
C PHE A 81 -13.65 2.84 -4.46
N LYS A 82 -14.10 2.78 -3.20
CA LYS A 82 -13.61 3.62 -2.11
C LYS A 82 -12.39 2.94 -1.50
N LEU A 83 -11.27 3.64 -1.47
CA LEU A 83 -10.02 3.21 -0.87
C LEU A 83 -9.83 3.96 0.45
N GLY A 84 -9.39 3.24 1.48
CA GLY A 84 -8.90 3.79 2.73
C GLY A 84 -7.43 3.47 2.87
N VAL A 85 -6.67 4.41 3.41
CA VAL A 85 -5.24 4.29 3.65
C VAL A 85 -4.97 4.64 5.10
N CYS A 86 -4.12 3.85 5.75
CA CYS A 86 -3.64 4.06 7.10
C CYS A 86 -2.24 3.44 7.19
N HIS A 87 -1.36 3.95 8.03
CA HIS A 87 -0.06 3.29 8.22
C HIS A 87 -0.21 1.91 8.89
N GLY A 88 -1.10 1.80 9.89
CA GLY A 88 -1.39 0.53 10.57
C GLY A 88 -0.71 0.37 11.94
N HIS A 89 0.21 1.27 12.32
CA HIS A 89 0.79 1.27 13.68
C HIS A 89 -0.27 1.60 14.75
N GLN A 90 -1.35 2.27 14.34
CA GLN A 90 -2.51 2.64 15.14
C GLN A 90 -3.50 1.48 15.35
N VAL A 91 -3.40 0.39 14.56
CA VAL A 91 -4.32 -0.75 14.61
C VAL A 91 -3.79 -1.77 15.61
N ILE A 92 -4.43 -1.87 16.77
CA ILE A 92 -4.00 -2.75 17.86
C ILE A 92 -5.04 -3.86 18.06
N PRO A 93 -4.65 -5.15 18.04
CA PRO A 93 -3.29 -5.67 17.83
C PRO A 93 -2.78 -5.49 16.38
N TRP A 94 -1.46 -5.35 16.22
CA TRP A 94 -0.84 -5.12 14.91
C TRP A 94 -1.12 -6.28 13.94
N GLY A 95 -1.70 -5.97 12.79
CA GLY A 95 -2.02 -6.95 11.75
C GLY A 95 -3.22 -7.85 12.06
N ASP A 96 -3.93 -7.61 13.17
CA ASP A 96 -5.13 -8.38 13.52
C ASP A 96 -6.27 -8.14 12.53
N LEU A 97 -6.83 -9.22 11.99
CA LEU A 97 -7.82 -9.17 10.92
C LEU A 97 -9.14 -8.52 11.37
N ASP A 98 -9.57 -8.79 12.60
CA ASP A 98 -10.80 -8.21 13.15
C ASP A 98 -10.64 -6.70 13.37
N SER A 99 -9.49 -6.28 13.90
CA SER A 99 -9.15 -4.86 14.09
C SER A 99 -9.05 -4.10 12.76
N LEU A 100 -8.45 -4.71 11.74
CA LEU A 100 -8.41 -4.16 10.38
C LEU A 100 -9.81 -4.08 9.75
N ALA A 101 -10.63 -5.11 9.94
CA ALA A 101 -12.02 -5.12 9.48
C ALA A 101 -12.87 -4.05 10.19
N MET A 102 -12.62 -3.78 11.46
CA MET A 102 -13.26 -2.67 12.18
C MET A 102 -12.86 -1.32 11.56
N LEU A 103 -11.57 -1.10 11.29
CA LEU A 103 -11.10 0.13 10.63
C LEU A 103 -11.71 0.29 9.23
N GLN A 104 -11.78 -0.79 8.46
CA GLN A 104 -12.38 -0.78 7.13
C GLN A 104 -13.85 -0.32 7.18
N ARG A 105 -14.64 -0.86 8.11
CA ARG A 105 -16.04 -0.47 8.30
C ARG A 105 -16.17 0.96 8.82
N GLN A 106 -15.29 1.37 9.73
CA GLN A 106 -15.27 2.75 10.25
C GLN A 106 -15.02 3.78 9.14
N LEU A 107 -14.14 3.46 8.18
CA LEU A 107 -13.84 4.33 7.05
C LEU A 107 -14.84 4.21 5.88
N ASP A 108 -15.75 3.22 5.92
CA ASP A 108 -16.70 2.90 4.84
C ASP A 108 -16.00 2.73 3.47
N VAL A 109 -15.00 1.84 3.43
CA VAL A 109 -14.17 1.61 2.24
C VAL A 109 -14.22 0.18 1.72
N ASP A 110 -14.17 0.04 0.39
CA ASP A 110 -14.14 -1.26 -0.29
C ASP A 110 -12.75 -1.91 -0.22
N ILE A 111 -11.70 -1.08 -0.26
CA ILE A 111 -10.30 -1.50 -0.21
C ILE A 111 -9.63 -0.73 0.93
N LEU A 112 -9.08 -1.43 1.92
CA LEU A 112 -8.25 -0.83 2.98
C LEU A 112 -6.78 -1.17 2.70
N VAL A 113 -5.92 -0.15 2.63
CA VAL A 113 -4.47 -0.31 2.47
C VAL A 113 -3.75 0.07 3.76
N THR A 114 -3.01 -0.87 4.33
CA THR A 114 -2.25 -0.70 5.59
C THR A 114 -0.82 -1.20 5.46
N GLY A 115 0.12 -0.66 6.24
CA GLY A 115 1.54 -1.09 6.27
C GLY A 115 1.93 -1.64 7.65
N HIS A 116 3.04 -1.13 8.19
CA HIS A 116 3.60 -1.37 9.52
C HIS A 116 4.14 -2.78 9.80
N THR A 117 3.48 -3.83 9.35
CA THR A 117 3.98 -5.21 9.54
C THR A 117 5.14 -5.57 8.62
N HIS A 118 5.32 -4.79 7.54
CA HIS A 118 6.30 -4.97 6.47
C HIS A 118 6.14 -6.28 5.67
N GLN A 119 5.09 -7.06 5.92
CA GLN A 119 4.79 -8.28 5.20
C GLN A 119 3.61 -8.04 4.26
N PHE A 120 3.77 -8.45 3.01
CA PHE A 120 2.65 -8.43 2.08
C PHE A 120 1.53 -9.33 2.61
N THR A 121 0.30 -8.79 2.63
CA THR A 121 -0.90 -9.57 2.88
C THR A 121 -2.03 -9.05 2.02
N ALA A 122 -2.92 -9.94 1.60
CA ALA A 122 -4.18 -9.56 0.98
C ALA A 122 -5.27 -10.48 1.51
N TYR A 123 -6.19 -9.91 2.27
CA TYR A 123 -7.28 -10.64 2.90
C TYR A 123 -8.61 -10.10 2.41
N LYS A 124 -9.48 -11.00 1.96
CA LYS A 124 -10.86 -10.67 1.63
C LYS A 124 -11.68 -10.74 2.91
N HIS A 125 -12.31 -9.62 3.27
CA HIS A 125 -13.23 -9.54 4.40
C HIS A 125 -14.60 -9.03 3.93
N GLU A 126 -15.66 -9.79 4.21
CA GLU A 126 -17.03 -9.46 3.78
C GLU A 126 -17.11 -9.11 2.26
N ALA A 127 -17.50 -7.87 1.96
CA ALA A 127 -17.65 -7.33 0.61
C ALA A 127 -16.45 -6.49 0.16
N GLY A 128 -15.36 -6.45 0.91
CA GLY A 128 -14.16 -5.66 0.62
C GLY A 128 -12.86 -6.47 0.71
N VAL A 129 -11.73 -5.79 0.57
CA VAL A 129 -10.39 -6.37 0.66
C VAL A 129 -9.46 -5.47 1.47
N VAL A 130 -8.64 -6.08 2.32
CA VAL A 130 -7.57 -5.42 3.06
C VAL A 130 -6.26 -5.84 2.44
N ILE A 131 -5.40 -4.88 2.11
CA ILE A 131 -4.13 -5.07 1.42
C ILE A 131 -3.02 -4.44 2.26
N ASN A 132 -1.97 -5.20 2.50
CA ASN A 132 -0.69 -4.68 2.94
C ASN A 132 0.33 -4.85 1.82
N PRO A 133 0.92 -3.77 1.29
CA PRO A 133 1.88 -3.88 0.20
C PRO A 133 3.25 -4.42 0.66
N GLY A 134 3.49 -4.54 1.96
CA GLY A 134 4.79 -4.83 2.55
C GLY A 134 5.73 -3.61 2.55
N SER A 135 7.01 -3.87 2.80
CA SER A 135 8.06 -2.83 2.72
C SER A 135 8.69 -2.82 1.33
N ALA A 136 8.62 -1.68 0.64
CA ALA A 136 9.18 -1.56 -0.72
C ALA A 136 10.72 -1.67 -0.78
N THR A 137 11.39 -1.50 0.36
CA THR A 137 12.85 -1.60 0.49
C THR A 137 13.29 -2.90 1.16
N GLY A 138 12.36 -3.68 1.73
CA GLY A 138 12.70 -4.82 2.60
C GLY A 138 13.27 -4.37 3.94
N ALA A 139 12.91 -3.18 4.42
CA ALA A 139 13.32 -2.71 5.74
C ALA A 139 12.84 -3.70 6.81
N PHE A 140 13.65 -3.96 7.83
CA PHE A 140 13.21 -4.77 8.97
C PHE A 140 12.08 -4.06 9.74
N SER A 141 11.24 -4.82 10.43
CA SER A 141 10.27 -4.32 11.41
C SER A 141 10.51 -4.95 12.78
N SER A 142 9.81 -4.46 13.81
CA SER A 142 9.83 -5.08 15.15
C SER A 142 9.12 -6.44 15.18
N ILE A 143 8.40 -6.80 14.11
CA ILE A 143 7.63 -8.04 13.97
C ILE A 143 8.39 -9.05 13.11
N THR A 144 9.07 -8.58 12.06
CA THR A 144 9.72 -9.42 11.05
C THR A 144 11.06 -8.82 10.66
N TYR A 145 12.13 -9.58 10.88
CA TYR A 145 13.50 -9.17 10.53
C TYR A 145 13.88 -9.55 9.11
N ASP A 146 13.40 -10.69 8.62
CA ASP A 146 13.66 -11.17 7.26
C ASP A 146 12.50 -10.75 6.36
N VAL A 147 12.66 -9.62 5.67
CA VAL A 147 11.63 -8.97 4.88
C VAL A 147 12.07 -8.93 3.43
N ASN A 148 11.32 -9.61 2.56
CA ASN A 148 11.49 -9.45 1.13
C ASN A 148 10.93 -8.09 0.70
N PRO A 149 11.67 -7.30 -0.08
CA PRO A 149 11.13 -6.07 -0.64
C PRO A 149 9.88 -6.36 -1.48
N SER A 150 8.80 -5.61 -1.25
CA SER A 150 7.55 -5.80 -1.97
C SER A 150 6.74 -4.53 -2.19
N PHE A 151 5.96 -4.51 -3.26
CA PHE A 151 4.94 -3.50 -3.50
C PHE A 151 3.76 -4.10 -4.27
N VAL A 152 2.65 -3.36 -4.32
CA VAL A 152 1.43 -3.80 -4.99
C VAL A 152 1.06 -2.85 -6.13
N LEU A 153 0.62 -3.40 -7.25
CA LEU A 153 0.00 -2.67 -8.34
C LEU A 153 -1.45 -3.15 -8.49
N MET A 154 -2.41 -2.24 -8.35
CA MET A 154 -3.83 -2.52 -8.55
C MET A 154 -4.28 -2.02 -9.92
N ASP A 155 -4.89 -2.89 -10.70
CA ASP A 155 -5.60 -2.53 -11.93
C ASP A 155 -7.10 -2.50 -11.65
N ILE A 156 -7.66 -1.29 -11.57
CA ILE A 156 -9.07 -1.04 -11.29
C ILE A 156 -9.83 -0.83 -12.60
N ASP A 157 -10.81 -1.69 -12.87
CA ASP A 157 -11.67 -1.61 -14.04
C ASP A 157 -13.12 -1.95 -13.72
N GLY A 158 -13.98 -0.93 -13.77
CA GLY A 158 -15.38 -1.04 -13.36
C GLY A 158 -15.51 -1.51 -11.90
N LEU A 159 -16.12 -2.68 -11.71
CA LEU A 159 -16.31 -3.32 -10.39
C LEU A 159 -15.25 -4.40 -10.09
N ARG A 160 -14.21 -4.50 -10.90
CA ARG A 160 -13.11 -5.46 -10.72
C ARG A 160 -11.84 -4.72 -10.36
N VAL A 161 -11.06 -5.29 -9.43
CA VAL A 161 -9.68 -4.90 -9.18
C VAL A 161 -8.80 -6.15 -9.26
N VAL A 162 -7.75 -6.06 -10.06
CA VAL A 162 -6.70 -7.08 -10.10
C VAL A 162 -5.51 -6.55 -9.32
N VAL A 163 -5.10 -7.28 -8.29
CA VAL A 163 -3.97 -6.93 -7.42
C VAL A 163 -2.76 -7.75 -7.87
N TYR A 164 -1.74 -7.08 -8.37
CA TYR A 164 -0.44 -7.65 -8.71
C TYR A 164 0.53 -7.37 -7.57
N VAL A 165 1.16 -8.42 -7.06
CA VAL A 165 2.10 -8.34 -5.94
C VAL A 165 3.48 -8.59 -6.49
N TYR A 166 4.37 -7.62 -6.33
CA TYR A 166 5.76 -7.73 -6.76
C TYR A 166 6.62 -7.96 -5.52
N GLU A 167 7.27 -9.11 -5.43
CA GLU A 167 8.21 -9.42 -4.36
C GLU A 167 9.59 -9.72 -4.92
N LEU A 168 10.64 -9.21 -4.28
CA LEU A 168 12.02 -9.51 -4.64
C LEU A 168 12.55 -10.63 -3.74
N ILE A 169 12.67 -11.84 -4.30
CA ILE A 169 13.11 -13.05 -3.60
C ILE A 169 14.37 -13.58 -4.30
N ASP A 170 15.45 -13.77 -3.55
CA ASP A 170 16.74 -14.25 -4.06
C ASP A 170 17.27 -13.43 -5.26
N GLY A 171 17.00 -12.12 -5.23
CA GLY A 171 17.37 -11.19 -6.30
C GLY A 171 16.47 -11.24 -7.54
N GLU A 172 15.47 -12.11 -7.59
CA GLU A 172 14.49 -12.20 -8.68
C GLU A 172 13.12 -11.66 -8.29
N VAL A 173 12.44 -11.04 -9.26
CA VAL A 173 11.13 -10.44 -9.03
C VAL A 173 10.07 -11.50 -9.32
N LYS A 174 9.38 -11.94 -8.27
CA LYS A 174 8.20 -12.78 -8.38
C LYS A 174 6.95 -11.91 -8.44
N VAL A 175 5.99 -12.32 -9.26
CA VAL A 175 4.73 -11.61 -9.44
C VAL A 175 3.57 -12.55 -9.20
N ASP A 176 2.80 -12.28 -8.15
CA ASP A 176 1.55 -12.95 -7.87
C ASP A 176 0.35 -12.08 -8.26
N LYS A 177 -0.79 -12.73 -8.50
CA LYS A 177 -2.01 -12.07 -8.96
C LYS A 177 -3.21 -12.53 -8.15
N ILE A 178 -3.97 -11.56 -7.66
CA ILE A 178 -5.22 -11.77 -6.93
C ILE A 178 -6.34 -11.00 -7.63
N ASP A 179 -7.49 -11.65 -7.83
CA ASP A 179 -8.66 -11.05 -8.48
C ASP A 179 -9.75 -10.77 -7.46
N PHE A 180 -10.23 -9.53 -7.44
CA PHE A 180 -11.35 -9.14 -6.61
C PHE A 180 -12.44 -8.47 -7.46
N LYS A 181 -13.69 -8.86 -7.20
CA LYS A 181 -14.87 -8.24 -7.80
C LYS A 181 -15.78 -7.74 -6.70
N LYS A 182 -16.09 -6.45 -6.74
CA LYS A 182 -17.05 -5.80 -5.85
C LYS A 182 -18.45 -6.36 -6.13
N THR A 183 -19.07 -6.89 -5.09
CA THR A 183 -20.48 -7.29 -5.12
C THR A 183 -21.35 -6.06 -4.92
N THR A 184 -22.19 -5.75 -5.91
CA THR A 184 -23.25 -4.75 -5.75
C THR A 184 -24.36 -5.35 -4.88
N THR A 185 -24.56 -4.82 -3.68
CA THR A 185 -25.78 -5.07 -2.92
C THR A 185 -26.92 -4.45 -3.73
N ALA A 186 -27.83 -5.28 -4.26
CA ALA A 186 -29.06 -4.79 -4.84
C ALA A 186 -29.82 -4.07 -3.72
N THR A 187 -30.01 -2.75 -3.84
CA THR A 187 -30.98 -2.02 -3.05
C THR A 187 -32.35 -2.65 -3.34
N ALA A 188 -32.87 -3.39 -2.38
CA ALA A 188 -34.28 -3.81 -2.35
C ALA A 188 -35.17 -2.62 -1.97
#